data_AF-A0A3D0NT82-F1
#
_entry.id   AF-A0A3D0NT82-F1
#
_cell.length_a   1.000
_cell.length_b   1.000
_cell.length_c   1.000
_cell.angle_alpha   90.00
_cell.angle_beta   90.00
_cell.angle_gamma   90.00
#
_symmetry.space_group_name_H-M   'P 1'
#
loop_
_entity.id
_entity.type
_entity.pdbx_description
1 polymer ?
#
loop_
_entity_poly.entity_id
_entity_poly.type
_entity_poly.pdbx_seq_one_letter_code
_entity_poly.pdbx_strand_id
1 'polypeptide(L)'
;MSETTEIKETEVETTTDEKAPETAPKKKPLLSPQKIEVLVAIFLGITALLTAWATWIGSLHGGNQATNYTKSNNLASEGNSEYNAGMQLYLSDLMAWNTMMDYAFDKELANLEGKQAEVALIDGKLNTYAEQNCSAVMLEAIEKMTEEMNSPFEVPDMMDGYFVEANELLAQSREVLEEGQRDNANGDAFNLVNVIYSVVLFMLGIVGIFKSLPNRAVVLLIAVIALLLATIYMFTIPMPTGFNILSFFGAG
;
A
#
# COMPACT_ATOMS: atom_id res chain seq x y z
N MET A 1 55.22 -97.77 44.50
CA MET A 1 55.18 -96.85 43.34
C MET A 1 53.71 -96.60 43.06
N SER A 2 53.29 -95.36 43.24
CA SER A 2 51.93 -94.89 42.99
C SER A 2 51.57 -95.03 41.52
N GLU A 3 50.36 -95.49 41.24
CA GLU A 3 49.55 -94.92 40.16
C GLU A 3 48.08 -95.20 40.45
N THR A 4 47.30 -94.13 40.46
CA THR A 4 45.94 -94.03 40.98
C THR A 4 44.92 -94.43 39.91
N THR A 5 43.90 -95.16 40.35
CA THR A 5 42.75 -95.66 39.59
C THR A 5 41.74 -94.56 39.21
N GLU A 6 41.38 -94.54 37.92
CA GLU A 6 40.03 -94.43 37.30
C GLU A 6 38.94 -93.51 37.89
N ILE A 7 38.31 -92.64 37.06
CA ILE A 7 36.84 -92.57 36.83
C ILE A 7 36.57 -92.05 35.40
N LYS A 8 35.58 -92.66 34.74
CA LYS A 8 35.03 -92.42 33.40
C LYS A 8 33.81 -91.49 33.51
N GLU A 9 33.71 -90.43 32.72
CA GLU A 9 32.44 -89.73 32.53
C GLU A 9 32.18 -89.34 31.07
N THR A 10 30.88 -89.39 30.78
CA THR A 10 30.21 -89.54 29.51
C THR A 10 29.98 -88.21 28.81
N GLU A 11 29.99 -88.28 27.49
CA GLU A 11 29.53 -87.30 26.50
C GLU A 11 28.27 -86.52 26.93
N VAL A 12 28.36 -85.19 26.90
CA VAL A 12 27.21 -84.28 26.79
C VAL A 12 27.52 -83.27 25.69
N GLU A 13 26.91 -83.48 24.52
CA GLU A 13 26.73 -82.45 23.50
C GLU A 13 26.04 -81.22 24.12
N THR A 14 26.74 -80.09 24.11
CA THR A 14 26.10 -78.78 24.16
C THR A 14 26.49 -78.00 22.93
N THR A 15 25.73 -78.25 21.86
CA THR A 15 25.57 -77.32 20.73
C THR A 15 25.13 -75.97 21.28
N THR A 16 26.08 -75.07 21.49
CA THR A 16 25.79 -73.66 21.70
C THR A 16 26.02 -72.99 20.37
N ASP A 17 24.98 -73.02 19.54
CA ASP A 17 24.85 -72.19 18.33
C ASP A 17 24.80 -70.72 18.80
N GLU A 18 25.96 -70.12 19.04
CA GLU A 18 26.08 -68.68 19.22
C GLU A 18 25.98 -68.02 17.84
N LYS A 19 24.74 -67.94 17.34
CA LYS A 19 24.40 -67.20 16.14
C LYS A 19 24.67 -65.72 16.45
N ALA A 20 25.82 -65.22 15.97
CA ALA A 20 26.15 -63.80 15.97
C ALA A 20 24.94 -63.00 15.49
N PRO A 21 24.58 -61.88 16.15
CA PRO A 21 23.44 -61.08 15.71
C PRO A 21 23.74 -60.55 14.31
N GLU A 22 22.99 -61.08 13.35
CA GLU A 22 22.96 -60.69 11.96
C GLU A 22 22.78 -59.16 11.92
N THR A 23 23.84 -58.44 11.54
CA THR A 23 23.85 -56.98 11.56
C THR A 23 22.73 -56.48 10.67
N ALA A 24 21.70 -55.87 11.26
CA ALA A 24 20.60 -55.23 10.55
C ALA A 24 21.15 -54.34 9.42
N PRO A 25 20.53 -54.34 8.21
CA PRO A 25 21.04 -53.57 7.10
C PRO A 25 21.05 -52.09 7.47
N LYS A 26 22.24 -51.50 7.63
CA LYS A 26 22.41 -50.07 7.85
C LYS A 26 21.73 -49.34 6.68
N LYS A 27 20.57 -48.72 6.92
CA LYS A 27 19.89 -47.86 5.95
C LYS A 27 20.94 -46.86 5.45
N LYS A 28 21.27 -46.91 4.15
CA LYS A 28 22.17 -45.94 3.53
C LYS A 28 21.60 -44.54 3.81
N PRO A 29 22.40 -43.60 4.35
CA PRO A 29 21.91 -42.26 4.63
C PRO A 29 21.42 -41.64 3.30
N LEU A 30 20.21 -41.07 3.29
CA LEU A 30 19.58 -40.52 2.08
C LEU A 30 20.40 -39.40 1.42
N LEU A 31 21.27 -38.72 2.19
CA LEU A 31 22.06 -37.56 1.76
C LEU A 31 23.55 -37.85 1.97
N SER A 32 24.33 -37.77 0.90
CA SER A 32 25.80 -37.79 0.97
C SER A 32 26.35 -36.36 1.10
N PRO A 33 27.56 -36.17 1.68
CA PRO A 33 28.17 -34.84 1.82
C PRO A 33 28.21 -34.04 0.50
N GLN A 34 28.60 -34.70 -0.60
CA GLN A 34 28.70 -34.11 -1.94
C GLN A 34 27.33 -33.66 -2.48
N LYS A 35 26.27 -34.43 -2.24
CA LYS A 35 24.91 -34.06 -2.67
C LYS A 35 24.41 -32.83 -1.90
N ILE A 36 24.74 -32.73 -0.61
CA ILE A 36 24.41 -31.55 0.20
C ILE A 36 25.13 -30.31 -0.35
N GLU A 37 26.40 -30.42 -0.73
CA GLU A 37 27.16 -29.29 -1.32
C GLU A 37 26.57 -28.79 -2.63
N VAL A 38 26.22 -29.71 -3.54
CA VAL A 38 25.57 -29.36 -4.80
C VAL A 38 24.21 -28.70 -4.55
N LEU A 39 23.39 -29.25 -3.63
CA LEU A 39 22.11 -28.65 -3.27
C LEU A 39 22.26 -27.25 -2.67
N VAL A 40 23.21 -27.06 -1.76
CA VAL A 40 23.49 -25.74 -1.15
C VAL A 40 23.88 -24.74 -2.23
N ALA A 41 24.77 -25.10 -3.16
CA ALA A 41 25.18 -24.22 -4.24
C ALA A 41 24.00 -23.82 -5.15
N ILE A 42 23.12 -24.77 -5.49
CA ILE A 42 21.91 -24.51 -6.26
C ILE A 42 20.97 -23.56 -5.51
N PHE A 43 20.68 -23.83 -4.24
CA PHE A 43 19.78 -22.99 -3.45
C PHE A 43 20.36 -21.60 -3.19
N LEU A 44 21.68 -21.45 -3.04
CA LEU A 44 22.33 -20.14 -2.97
C LEU A 44 22.09 -19.34 -4.25
N GLY A 45 22.30 -19.96 -5.41
CA GLY A 45 22.06 -19.31 -6.72
C GLY A 45 20.59 -18.91 -6.91
N ILE A 46 19.67 -19.82 -6.61
CA ILE A 46 18.22 -19.53 -6.70
C ILE A 46 17.82 -18.41 -5.75
N THR A 47 18.24 -18.47 -4.50
CA THR A 47 17.89 -17.46 -3.50
C THR A 47 18.45 -16.09 -3.91
N ALA A 48 19.68 -16.03 -4.45
CA ALA A 48 20.25 -14.78 -4.94
C ALA A 48 19.44 -14.16 -6.09
N LEU A 49 18.96 -14.97 -7.05
CA LEU A 49 18.11 -14.50 -8.14
C LEU A 49 16.75 -14.00 -7.62
N LEU A 50 16.15 -14.70 -6.66
CA LEU A 50 14.90 -14.29 -6.04
C LEU A 50 15.05 -13.00 -5.22
N THR A 51 16.17 -12.81 -4.52
CA THR A 51 16.50 -11.55 -3.83
C THR A 51 16.62 -10.40 -4.82
N ALA A 52 17.33 -10.60 -5.93
CA ALA A 52 17.46 -9.57 -6.96
C ALA A 52 16.09 -9.19 -7.54
N TRP A 53 15.23 -10.19 -7.81
CA TRP A 53 13.87 -9.98 -8.28
C TRP A 53 13.02 -9.20 -7.27
N ALA A 54 12.98 -9.65 -6.00
CA ALA A 54 12.20 -9.01 -4.95
C ALA A 54 12.66 -7.56 -4.70
N THR A 55 13.97 -7.30 -4.74
CA THR A 55 14.54 -5.95 -4.66
C THR A 55 14.06 -5.05 -5.79
N TRP A 56 14.11 -5.55 -7.02
CA TRP A 56 13.68 -4.78 -8.18
C TRP A 56 12.19 -4.45 -8.12
N ILE A 57 11.32 -5.43 -7.88
CA ILE A 57 9.88 -5.19 -7.78
C ILE A 57 9.52 -4.29 -6.60
N GLY A 58 10.16 -4.48 -5.44
CA GLY A 58 10.00 -3.60 -4.29
C GLY A 58 10.37 -2.15 -4.60
N SER A 59 11.43 -1.93 -5.39
CA SER A 59 11.82 -0.58 -5.82
C SER A 59 10.82 0.07 -6.79
N LEU A 60 10.14 -0.71 -7.64
CA LEU A 60 9.09 -0.20 -8.53
C LEU A 60 7.86 0.26 -7.73
N HIS A 61 7.45 -0.53 -6.74
CA HIS A 61 6.41 -0.13 -5.77
C HIS A 61 6.81 1.16 -5.04
N GLY A 62 8.06 1.26 -4.56
CA GLY A 62 8.58 2.49 -3.94
C GLY A 62 8.59 3.70 -4.89
N GLY A 63 8.87 3.49 -6.18
CA GLY A 63 8.77 4.53 -7.20
C GLY A 63 7.35 5.05 -7.37
N ASN A 64 6.38 4.15 -7.56
CA ASN A 64 4.96 4.49 -7.68
C ASN A 64 4.44 5.20 -6.42
N GLN A 65 4.80 4.69 -5.24
CA GLN A 65 4.51 5.30 -3.94
C GLN A 65 5.01 6.74 -3.85
N ALA A 66 6.26 7.01 -4.23
CA ALA A 66 6.82 8.36 -4.20
C ALA A 66 6.09 9.30 -5.20
N THR A 67 5.78 8.81 -6.40
CA THR A 67 5.03 9.58 -7.40
C THR A 67 3.62 9.91 -6.91
N ASN A 68 2.90 8.92 -6.38
CA ASN A 68 1.54 9.09 -5.88
C ASN A 68 1.49 10.04 -4.68
N TYR A 69 2.40 9.91 -3.71
CA TYR A 69 2.47 10.86 -2.60
C TYR A 69 2.79 12.29 -3.05
N THR A 70 3.68 12.46 -4.03
CA THR A 70 3.97 13.79 -4.60
C THR A 70 2.73 14.38 -5.27
N LYS A 71 2.04 13.59 -6.10
CA LYS A 71 0.83 14.01 -6.80
C LYS A 71 -0.30 14.35 -5.82
N SER A 72 -0.52 13.51 -4.82
CA SER A 72 -1.51 13.74 -3.76
C SER A 72 -1.24 15.04 -2.99
N ASN A 73 0.01 15.29 -2.60
CA ASN A 73 0.39 16.53 -1.91
C ASN A 73 0.16 17.77 -2.78
N ASN A 74 0.49 17.71 -4.08
CA ASN A 74 0.25 18.81 -5.00
C ASN A 74 -1.25 19.10 -5.15
N LEU A 75 -2.06 18.06 -5.39
CA LEU A 75 -3.52 18.18 -5.48
C LEU A 75 -4.14 18.70 -4.17
N ALA A 76 -3.63 18.27 -3.02
CA ALA A 76 -4.07 18.77 -1.72
C ALA A 76 -3.74 20.26 -1.57
N SER A 77 -2.54 20.67 -1.97
CA SER A 77 -2.12 22.06 -1.90
C SER A 77 -2.99 22.95 -2.80
N GLU A 78 -3.28 22.49 -4.02
CA GLU A 78 -4.13 23.19 -4.97
C GLU A 78 -5.57 23.26 -4.47
N GLY A 79 -6.15 22.13 -4.03
CA GLY A 79 -7.48 22.10 -3.45
C GLY A 79 -7.64 22.98 -2.21
N ASN A 80 -6.61 23.09 -1.36
CA ASN A 80 -6.62 24.03 -0.24
C ASN A 80 -6.51 25.49 -0.70
N SER A 81 -5.78 25.77 -1.78
CA SER A 81 -5.74 27.11 -2.38
C SER A 81 -7.13 27.51 -2.88
N GLU A 82 -7.77 26.63 -3.64
CA GLU A 82 -9.12 26.85 -4.17
C GLU A 82 -10.17 26.95 -3.06
N TYR A 83 -10.03 26.18 -1.98
CA TYR A 83 -10.90 26.32 -0.83
C TYR A 83 -10.82 27.74 -0.22
N ASN A 84 -9.60 28.28 -0.09
CA ASN A 84 -9.41 29.62 0.41
C ASN A 84 -9.92 30.69 -0.57
N ALA A 85 -9.83 30.45 -1.88
CA ALA A 85 -10.40 31.32 -2.90
C ALA A 85 -11.93 31.33 -2.84
N GLY A 86 -12.56 30.15 -2.76
CA GLY A 86 -14.00 29.98 -2.55
C GLY A 86 -14.49 30.66 -1.28
N MET A 87 -13.75 30.56 -0.18
CA MET A 87 -14.08 31.25 1.07
C MET A 87 -14.01 32.79 0.94
N GLN A 88 -13.00 33.31 0.24
CA GLN A 88 -12.90 34.74 -0.05
C GLN A 88 -14.06 35.23 -0.93
N LEU A 89 -14.44 34.43 -1.93
CA LEU A 89 -15.57 34.73 -2.81
C LEU A 89 -16.89 34.74 -2.05
N TYR A 90 -17.12 33.75 -1.18
CA TYR A 90 -18.28 33.70 -0.28
C TYR A 90 -18.37 34.94 0.62
N LEU A 91 -17.25 35.35 1.24
CA LEU A 91 -17.20 36.56 2.06
C LEU A 91 -17.45 37.83 1.23
N SER A 92 -16.97 37.87 -0.01
CA SER A 92 -17.27 38.97 -0.95
C SER A 92 -18.76 39.06 -1.25
N ASP A 93 -19.41 37.93 -1.51
CA ASP A 93 -20.84 37.89 -1.80
C ASP A 93 -21.69 38.26 -0.58
N LEU A 94 -21.28 37.90 0.64
CA LEU A 94 -21.94 38.37 1.86
C LEU A 94 -21.91 39.91 1.96
N MET A 95 -20.79 40.55 1.62
CA MET A 95 -20.69 42.01 1.63
C MET A 95 -21.52 42.64 0.51
N ALA A 96 -21.49 42.04 -0.69
CA ALA A 96 -22.30 42.49 -1.83
C ALA A 96 -23.80 42.41 -1.49
N TRP A 97 -24.25 41.30 -0.90
CA TRP A 97 -25.64 41.11 -0.47
C TRP A 97 -26.10 42.16 0.55
N ASN A 98 -25.29 42.44 1.57
CA ASN A 98 -25.63 43.47 2.56
C ASN A 98 -25.82 44.84 1.89
N THR A 99 -24.94 45.20 0.95
CA THR A 99 -25.05 46.46 0.21
C THR A 99 -26.29 46.49 -0.68
N MET A 100 -26.60 45.38 -1.36
CA MET A 100 -27.84 45.26 -2.13
C MET A 100 -29.08 45.38 -1.26
N MET A 101 -29.03 44.88 -0.02
CA MET A 101 -30.13 45.00 0.91
C MET A 101 -30.37 46.43 1.38
N ASP A 102 -29.31 47.21 1.57
CA ASP A 102 -29.45 48.65 1.83
C ASP A 102 -30.14 49.36 0.65
N TYR A 103 -29.76 49.05 -0.60
CA TYR A 103 -30.41 49.62 -1.79
C TYR A 103 -31.87 49.16 -1.92
N ALA A 104 -32.18 47.90 -1.61
CA ALA A 104 -33.54 47.40 -1.64
C ALA A 104 -34.41 48.09 -0.58
N PHE A 105 -33.86 48.37 0.61
CA PHE A 105 -34.56 49.14 1.64
C PHE A 105 -34.83 50.58 1.19
N ASP A 106 -33.84 51.27 0.61
CA ASP A 106 -34.01 52.63 0.06
C ASP A 106 -35.06 52.66 -1.05
N LYS A 107 -35.10 51.62 -1.90
CA LYS A 107 -36.11 51.47 -2.95
C LYS A 107 -37.52 51.40 -2.34
N GLU A 108 -37.70 50.60 -1.30
CA GLU A 108 -39.00 50.44 -0.63
C GLU A 108 -39.45 51.76 0.01
N LEU A 109 -38.53 52.49 0.66
CA LEU A 109 -38.83 53.82 1.21
C LEU A 109 -39.27 54.80 0.12
N ALA A 110 -38.53 54.89 -1.00
CA ALA A 110 -38.89 55.76 -2.12
C ALA A 110 -40.25 55.38 -2.74
N ASN A 111 -40.58 54.09 -2.77
CA ASN A 111 -41.87 53.60 -3.25
C ASN A 111 -43.02 54.05 -2.33
N LEU A 112 -42.86 53.92 -1.02
CA LEU A 112 -43.83 54.39 -0.02
C LEU A 112 -44.08 55.91 -0.09
N GLU A 113 -43.03 56.68 -0.44
CA GLU A 113 -43.12 58.12 -0.64
C GLU A 113 -43.68 58.52 -2.02
N GLY A 114 -43.99 57.56 -2.88
CA GLY A 114 -44.54 57.79 -4.22
C GLY A 114 -43.52 58.32 -5.24
N LYS A 115 -42.22 58.20 -4.96
CA LYS A 115 -41.13 58.75 -5.80
C LYS A 115 -40.70 57.77 -6.89
N GLN A 116 -41.58 57.54 -7.86
CA GLN A 116 -41.38 56.52 -8.90
C GLN A 116 -40.09 56.69 -9.75
N ALA A 117 -39.65 57.92 -9.99
CA ALA A 117 -38.37 58.17 -10.70
C ALA A 117 -37.15 57.73 -9.88
N GLU A 118 -37.21 57.83 -8.56
CA GLU A 118 -36.15 57.39 -7.65
C GLU A 118 -36.12 55.86 -7.56
N VAL A 119 -37.29 55.21 -7.48
CA VAL A 119 -37.42 53.75 -7.55
C VAL A 119 -36.72 53.18 -8.79
N ALA A 120 -37.01 53.72 -9.98
CA ALA A 120 -36.39 53.27 -11.23
C ALA A 120 -34.85 53.47 -11.25
N LEU A 121 -34.37 54.54 -10.62
CA LEU A 121 -32.93 54.81 -10.51
C LEU A 121 -32.24 53.84 -9.56
N ILE A 122 -32.88 53.51 -8.44
CA ILE A 122 -32.37 52.52 -7.48
C ILE A 122 -32.38 51.12 -8.10
N ASP A 123 -33.40 50.76 -8.87
CA ASP A 123 -33.43 49.50 -9.63
C ASP A 123 -32.23 49.37 -10.58
N GLY A 124 -31.94 50.43 -11.34
CA GLY A 124 -30.77 50.46 -12.21
C GLY A 124 -29.45 50.28 -11.43
N LYS A 125 -29.34 50.90 -10.25
CA LYS A 125 -28.17 50.74 -9.36
C LYS A 125 -28.04 49.33 -8.84
N LEU A 126 -29.15 48.71 -8.41
CA LEU A 126 -29.16 47.38 -7.81
C LEU A 126 -28.72 46.33 -8.84
N ASN A 127 -29.25 46.40 -10.06
CA ASN A 127 -28.84 45.53 -11.17
C ASN A 127 -27.36 45.73 -11.52
N THR A 128 -26.92 46.98 -11.70
CA THR A 128 -25.52 47.29 -12.03
C THR A 128 -24.56 46.80 -10.93
N TYR A 129 -24.94 46.99 -9.67
CA TYR A 129 -24.13 46.58 -8.53
C TYR A 129 -24.03 45.06 -8.43
N ALA A 130 -25.15 44.34 -8.61
CA ALA A 130 -25.17 42.87 -8.62
C ALA A 130 -24.27 42.31 -9.72
N GLU A 131 -24.41 42.81 -10.96
CA GLU A 131 -23.58 42.39 -12.10
C GLU A 131 -22.08 42.61 -11.89
N GLN A 132 -21.70 43.63 -11.13
CA GLN A 132 -20.30 44.00 -10.91
C GLN A 132 -19.66 43.34 -9.69
N ASN A 133 -20.45 42.94 -8.69
CA ASN A 133 -19.93 42.55 -7.37
C ASN A 133 -20.37 41.17 -6.90
N CYS A 134 -21.44 40.60 -7.45
CA CYS A 134 -21.86 39.24 -7.11
C CYS A 134 -21.12 38.22 -7.95
N SER A 135 -20.71 37.12 -7.33
CA SER A 135 -20.22 35.95 -8.05
C SER A 135 -21.34 35.25 -8.84
N ALA A 136 -20.95 34.35 -9.74
CA ALA A 136 -21.91 33.50 -10.45
C ALA A 136 -22.75 32.64 -9.49
N VAL A 137 -22.16 32.15 -8.39
CA VAL A 137 -22.86 31.36 -7.37
C VAL A 137 -23.95 32.19 -6.71
N MET A 138 -23.65 33.44 -6.37
CA MET A 138 -24.61 34.36 -5.77
C MET A 138 -25.73 34.74 -6.73
N LEU A 139 -25.41 35.05 -7.99
CA LEU A 139 -26.42 35.37 -9.00
C LEU A 139 -27.37 34.19 -9.24
N GLU A 140 -26.84 32.97 -9.35
CA GLU A 140 -27.64 31.76 -9.48
C GLU A 140 -28.52 31.52 -8.24
N ALA A 141 -28.01 31.78 -7.04
CA ALA A 141 -28.79 31.68 -5.81
C ALA A 141 -29.94 32.70 -5.78
N ILE A 142 -29.69 33.96 -6.16
CA ILE A 142 -30.73 34.99 -6.26
C ILE A 142 -31.85 34.54 -7.21
N GLU A 143 -31.51 33.98 -8.37
CA GLU A 143 -32.51 33.49 -9.35
C GLU A 143 -33.35 32.32 -8.80
N LYS A 144 -32.77 31.50 -7.91
CA LYS A 144 -33.42 30.33 -7.29
C LYS A 144 -34.20 30.65 -6.02
N MET A 145 -34.13 31.88 -5.52
CA MET A 145 -34.88 32.28 -4.33
C MET A 145 -36.39 32.10 -4.54
N THR A 146 -37.05 31.58 -3.51
CA THR A 146 -38.51 31.54 -3.44
C THR A 146 -39.03 32.71 -2.62
N GLU A 147 -40.33 33.03 -2.72
CA GLU A 147 -40.95 34.09 -1.89
C GLU A 147 -40.86 33.83 -0.37
N GLU A 148 -40.58 32.59 0.03
CA GLU A 148 -40.41 32.19 1.43
C GLU A 148 -38.98 32.45 1.95
N MET A 149 -38.02 32.70 1.06
CA MET A 149 -36.62 32.92 1.41
C MET A 149 -36.32 34.41 1.59
N ASN A 150 -35.61 34.74 2.67
CA ASN A 150 -35.22 36.13 2.96
C ASN A 150 -33.82 36.46 2.45
N SER A 151 -33.07 35.44 2.03
CA SER A 151 -31.68 35.56 1.65
C SER A 151 -31.29 34.46 0.66
N PRO A 152 -30.46 34.76 -0.36
CA PRO A 152 -29.94 33.75 -1.28
C PRO A 152 -29.08 32.71 -0.55
N PHE A 153 -28.51 33.05 0.60
CA PHE A 153 -27.76 32.11 1.46
C PHE A 153 -28.63 31.03 2.12
N GLU A 154 -29.95 31.11 2.00
CA GLU A 154 -30.90 30.06 2.40
C GLU A 154 -31.16 29.04 1.28
N VAL A 155 -30.71 29.32 0.05
CA VAL A 155 -30.85 28.42 -1.09
C VAL A 155 -30.03 27.14 -0.82
N PRO A 156 -30.65 25.95 -0.93
CA PRO A 156 -29.95 24.68 -0.72
C PRO A 156 -28.70 24.56 -1.60
N ASP A 157 -27.65 23.96 -1.03
CA ASP A 157 -26.38 23.65 -1.68
C ASP A 157 -25.59 24.86 -2.24
N MET A 158 -26.01 26.11 -1.96
CA MET A 158 -25.28 27.30 -2.38
C MET A 158 -23.84 27.30 -1.86
N MET A 159 -23.65 26.90 -0.60
CA MET A 159 -22.32 26.86 0.00
C MET A 159 -21.38 25.93 -0.76
N ASP A 160 -21.88 24.78 -1.24
CA ASP A 160 -21.08 23.82 -1.98
C ASP A 160 -20.63 24.36 -3.34
N GLY A 161 -21.43 25.25 -3.95
CA GLY A 161 -21.09 25.96 -5.18
C GLY A 161 -19.76 26.74 -5.11
N TYR A 162 -19.39 27.25 -3.94
CA TYR A 162 -18.12 27.95 -3.74
C TYR A 162 -16.90 27.03 -3.67
N PHE A 163 -17.10 25.73 -3.41
CA PHE A 163 -16.02 24.78 -3.14
C PHE A 163 -15.98 23.60 -4.10
N VAL A 164 -16.70 23.65 -5.23
CA VAL A 164 -16.76 22.56 -6.21
C VAL A 164 -15.35 22.11 -6.62
N GLU A 165 -14.54 23.03 -7.14
CA GLU A 165 -13.19 22.74 -7.61
C GLU A 165 -12.27 22.27 -6.47
N ALA A 166 -12.33 22.93 -5.31
CA ALA A 166 -11.59 22.54 -4.12
C ALA A 166 -11.92 21.10 -3.68
N ASN A 167 -13.21 20.76 -3.65
CA ASN A 167 -13.68 19.44 -3.25
C ASN A 167 -13.27 18.35 -4.25
N GLU A 168 -13.32 18.64 -5.55
CA GLU A 168 -12.85 17.75 -6.60
C GLU A 168 -11.35 17.45 -6.47
N LEU A 169 -10.52 18.49 -6.33
CA LEU A 169 -9.07 18.35 -6.15
C LEU A 169 -8.72 17.58 -4.87
N LEU A 170 -9.39 17.89 -3.76
CA LEU A 170 -9.20 17.19 -2.49
C LEU A 170 -9.68 15.73 -2.56
N ALA A 171 -10.72 15.43 -3.33
CA ALA A 171 -11.16 14.05 -3.57
C ALA A 171 -10.13 13.26 -4.39
N GLN A 172 -9.63 13.83 -5.49
CA GLN A 172 -8.57 13.23 -6.29
C GLN A 172 -7.29 13.03 -5.48
N SER A 173 -6.94 13.99 -4.62
CA SER A 173 -5.79 13.90 -3.72
C SER A 173 -5.89 12.69 -2.79
N ARG A 174 -7.08 12.43 -2.23
CA ARG A 174 -7.32 11.26 -1.35
C ARG A 174 -7.22 9.94 -2.10
N GLU A 175 -7.80 9.86 -3.30
CA GLU A 175 -7.73 8.63 -4.13
C GLU A 175 -6.28 8.27 -4.45
N VAL A 176 -5.50 9.23 -4.92
CA VAL A 176 -4.07 9.02 -5.23
C VAL A 176 -3.25 8.71 -3.97
N LEU A 177 -3.61 9.28 -2.81
CA LEU A 177 -2.96 8.93 -1.55
C LEU A 177 -3.18 7.47 -1.19
N GLU A 178 -4.41 6.98 -1.32
CA GLU A 178 -4.75 5.57 -1.07
C GLU A 178 -3.99 4.63 -2.00
N GLU A 179 -3.83 4.99 -3.27
CA GLU A 179 -2.99 4.24 -4.21
C GLU A 179 -1.53 4.20 -3.74
N GLY A 180 -0.95 5.35 -3.38
CA GLY A 180 0.42 5.42 -2.86
C GLY A 180 0.62 4.61 -1.57
N GLN A 181 -0.39 4.53 -0.70
CA GLN A 181 -0.35 3.70 0.51
C GLN A 181 -0.37 2.20 0.19
N ARG A 182 -1.14 1.78 -0.82
CA ARG A 182 -1.14 0.39 -1.30
C ARG A 182 0.22 0.03 -1.89
N ASP A 183 0.80 0.90 -2.71
CA ASP A 183 2.15 0.71 -3.26
C ASP A 183 3.20 0.64 -2.15
N ASN A 184 3.10 1.49 -1.12
CA ASN A 184 3.99 1.43 0.05
C ASN A 184 3.91 0.05 0.74
N ALA A 185 2.71 -0.41 1.04
CA ALA A 185 2.48 -1.68 1.74
C ALA A 185 3.03 -2.87 0.93
N ASN A 186 2.85 -2.86 -0.40
CA ASN A 186 3.40 -3.88 -1.28
C ASN A 186 4.93 -3.83 -1.32
N GLY A 187 5.52 -2.63 -1.44
CA GLY A 187 6.98 -2.43 -1.41
C GLY A 187 7.60 -2.92 -0.10
N ASP A 188 6.97 -2.62 1.04
CA ASP A 188 7.40 -3.09 2.36
C ASP A 188 7.29 -4.62 2.48
N ALA A 189 6.27 -5.24 1.89
CA ALA A 189 6.16 -6.69 1.84
C ALA A 189 7.31 -7.34 1.04
N PHE A 190 7.75 -6.73 -0.07
CA PHE A 190 8.95 -7.19 -0.80
C PHE A 190 10.24 -6.97 0.00
N ASN A 191 10.34 -5.88 0.77
CA ASN A 191 11.46 -5.66 1.69
C ASN A 191 11.53 -6.77 2.76
N LEU A 192 10.38 -7.20 3.32
CA LEU A 192 10.32 -8.32 4.24
C LEU A 192 10.82 -9.63 3.59
N VAL A 193 10.41 -9.90 2.35
CA VAL A 193 10.90 -11.07 1.58
C VAL A 193 12.42 -11.04 1.44
N ASN A 194 13.01 -9.88 1.13
CA ASN A 194 14.46 -9.71 1.04
C ASN A 194 15.19 -9.98 2.36
N VAL A 195 14.62 -9.55 3.48
CA VAL A 195 15.18 -9.85 4.82
C VAL A 195 15.19 -11.36 5.05
N ILE A 196 14.10 -12.06 4.73
CA ILE A 196 14.03 -13.53 4.88
C ILE A 196 15.05 -14.20 3.95
N TYR A 197 15.15 -13.79 2.68
CA TYR A 197 16.16 -14.34 1.77
C TYR A 197 17.59 -14.09 2.24
N SER A 198 17.87 -12.95 2.88
CA SER A 198 19.19 -12.68 3.47
C SER A 198 19.52 -13.69 4.59
N VAL A 199 18.53 -14.02 5.44
CA VAL A 199 18.68 -15.07 6.45
C VAL A 199 18.89 -16.44 5.80
N VAL A 200 18.14 -16.76 4.74
CA VAL A 200 18.30 -18.01 3.99
C VAL A 200 19.70 -18.12 3.38
N LEU A 201 20.19 -17.07 2.71
CA LEU A 201 21.53 -17.02 2.12
C LEU A 201 22.61 -17.23 3.19
N PHE A 202 22.47 -16.58 4.34
CA PHE A 202 23.36 -16.78 5.47
C PHE A 202 23.34 -18.23 5.95
N MET A 203 22.14 -18.80 6.18
CA MET A 203 21.98 -20.18 6.63
C MET A 203 22.60 -21.18 5.66
N LEU A 204 22.37 -20.99 4.35
CA LEU A 204 22.97 -21.82 3.30
C LEU A 204 24.50 -21.68 3.28
N GLY A 205 25.03 -20.47 3.45
CA GLY A 205 26.46 -20.19 3.51
C GLY A 205 27.17 -20.91 4.67
N ILE A 206 26.53 -21.02 5.83
CA ILE A 206 27.12 -21.70 7.00
C ILE A 206 26.99 -23.23 6.96
N VAL A 207 26.18 -23.82 6.06
CA VAL A 207 26.02 -25.29 5.96
C VAL A 207 27.37 -25.98 5.75
N GLY A 208 28.29 -25.36 4.99
CA GLY A 208 29.63 -25.90 4.75
C GLY A 208 30.55 -25.94 5.98
N ILE A 209 30.23 -25.17 7.03
CA ILE A 209 31.06 -25.05 8.24
C ILE A 209 30.83 -26.23 9.20
N PHE A 210 29.64 -26.83 9.17
CA PHE A 210 29.29 -27.92 10.08
C PHE A 210 29.99 -29.23 9.70
N LYS A 211 30.70 -29.82 10.65
CA LYS A 211 31.42 -31.09 10.46
C LYS A 211 30.50 -32.32 10.47
N SER A 212 29.37 -32.25 11.18
CA SER A 212 28.43 -33.36 11.31
C SER A 212 27.34 -33.30 10.23
N LEU A 213 27.16 -34.41 9.49
CA LEU A 213 26.14 -34.52 8.44
C LEU A 213 24.70 -34.24 8.92
N PRO A 214 24.28 -34.67 10.13
CA PRO A 214 22.95 -34.34 10.64
C PRO A 214 22.74 -32.83 10.81
N ASN A 215 23.73 -32.09 11.33
CA ASN A 215 23.58 -30.65 11.53
C ASN A 215 23.52 -29.90 10.19
N ARG A 216 24.32 -30.35 9.20
CA ARG A 216 24.25 -29.84 7.82
C ARG A 216 22.83 -30.02 7.24
N ALA A 217 22.27 -31.21 7.41
CA ALA A 217 20.93 -31.53 6.90
C ALA A 217 19.83 -30.72 7.60
N VAL A 218 19.91 -30.52 8.91
CA VAL A 218 18.93 -29.71 9.67
C VAL A 218 18.95 -28.25 9.24
N VAL A 219 20.13 -27.63 9.16
CA VAL A 219 20.25 -26.21 8.73
C VAL A 219 19.78 -26.04 7.29
N LEU A 220 20.16 -26.96 6.39
CA LEU A 220 19.67 -26.97 5.01
C LEU A 220 18.14 -27.09 4.95
N LEU A 221 17.54 -27.99 5.73
CA LEU A 221 16.10 -28.18 5.76
C LEU A 221 15.37 -26.90 6.19
N ILE A 222 15.82 -26.26 7.27
CA ILE A 222 15.22 -25.01 7.76
C ILE A 222 15.37 -23.90 6.71
N ALA A 223 16.54 -23.77 6.09
CA ALA A 223 16.77 -22.77 5.04
C ALA A 223 15.84 -22.99 3.83
N VAL A 224 15.64 -24.25 3.40
CA VAL A 224 14.73 -24.59 2.30
C VAL A 224 13.27 -24.29 2.68
N ILE A 225 12.84 -24.59 3.90
CA ILE A 225 11.48 -24.27 4.36
C ILE A 225 11.27 -22.75 4.36
N ALA A 226 12.21 -21.98 4.92
CA ALA A 226 12.13 -20.52 4.95
C ALA A 226 12.12 -19.92 3.53
N LEU A 227 12.95 -20.44 2.63
CA LEU A 227 12.96 -20.08 1.21
C LEU A 227 11.58 -20.29 0.59
N LEU A 228 11.01 -21.49 0.75
CA LEU A 228 9.70 -21.82 0.18
C LEU A 228 8.59 -20.92 0.71
N LEU A 229 8.54 -20.68 2.03
CA LEU A 229 7.53 -19.81 2.63
C LEU A 229 7.66 -18.37 2.13
N ALA A 230 8.88 -17.84 2.08
CA ALA A 230 9.13 -16.49 1.56
C ALA A 230 8.76 -16.36 0.09
N THR A 231 9.10 -17.36 -0.74
CA THR A 231 8.75 -17.37 -2.15
C THR A 231 7.25 -17.49 -2.38
N ILE A 232 6.55 -18.35 -1.63
CA ILE A 232 5.09 -18.45 -1.69
C ILE A 232 4.47 -17.09 -1.31
N TYR A 233 4.89 -16.48 -0.21
CA TYR A 233 4.41 -15.18 0.21
C TYR A 233 4.69 -14.10 -0.85
N MET A 234 5.88 -14.07 -1.43
CA MET A 234 6.26 -13.14 -2.50
C MET A 234 5.29 -13.20 -3.69
N PHE A 235 4.87 -14.39 -4.10
CA PHE A 235 3.91 -14.55 -5.20
C PHE A 235 2.47 -14.16 -4.85
N THR A 236 2.15 -13.92 -3.57
CA THR A 236 0.85 -13.37 -3.16
C THR A 236 0.80 -11.84 -3.20
N ILE A 237 1.95 -11.17 -3.27
CA ILE A 237 2.03 -9.70 -3.31
C ILE A 237 1.64 -9.23 -4.73
N PRO A 238 0.71 -8.27 -4.87
CA PRO A 238 0.37 -7.68 -6.16
C PRO A 238 1.59 -7.09 -6.87
N MET A 239 1.62 -7.23 -8.20
CA MET A 239 2.63 -6.59 -9.03
C MET A 239 2.37 -5.07 -9.12
N PRO A 240 3.41 -4.24 -9.35
CA PRO A 240 3.26 -2.80 -9.49
C PRO A 240 2.28 -2.44 -10.62
N THR A 241 1.52 -1.37 -10.41
CA THR A 241 0.57 -0.83 -11.39
C THR A 241 1.28 -0.47 -12.69
N GLY A 242 0.74 -0.87 -13.84
CA GLY A 242 1.36 -0.64 -15.14
C GLY A 242 2.57 -1.54 -15.46
N PHE A 243 2.85 -2.55 -14.64
CA PHE A 243 3.95 -3.48 -14.88
C PHE A 243 3.74 -4.26 -16.19
N ASN A 244 4.65 -4.07 -17.13
CA ASN A 244 4.78 -4.88 -18.34
C ASN A 244 6.25 -5.20 -18.55
N ILE A 245 6.62 -6.47 -18.47
CA ILE A 245 8.01 -6.88 -18.67
C ILE A 245 8.50 -6.62 -20.11
N LEU A 246 7.58 -6.60 -21.08
CA LEU A 246 7.87 -6.39 -22.50
C LEU A 246 8.15 -4.92 -22.84
N SER A 247 7.55 -3.97 -22.11
CA SER A 247 7.82 -2.54 -22.32
C SER A 247 9.28 -2.19 -22.04
N PHE A 248 9.93 -2.95 -21.14
CA PHE A 248 11.34 -2.81 -20.83
C PHE A 248 12.28 -3.29 -21.95
N PHE A 249 11.82 -4.25 -22.77
CA PHE A 249 12.59 -4.76 -23.93
C PHE A 249 12.26 -4.02 -25.23
N GLY A 250 11.53 -2.90 -25.16
CA GLY A 250 11.12 -2.13 -26.35
C GLY A 250 10.06 -2.84 -27.20
N ALA A 251 9.42 -3.88 -26.68
CA ALA A 251 8.27 -4.53 -27.30
C ALA A 251 6.99 -3.94 -26.67
N GLY A 252 6.71 -2.68 -27.01
CA GLY A 252 5.50 -1.95 -26.67
C GLY A 252 4.94 -1.28 -27.91
#